data_AF-A0A2U2NBQ4-F1
#
_entry.id   AF-A0A2U2NBQ4-F1
#
_cell.length_a   1.000
_cell.length_b   1.000
_cell.length_c   1.000
_cell.angle_alpha   90.00
_cell.angle_beta   90.00
_cell.angle_gamma   90.00
#
_symmetry.space_group_name_H-M   'P 1'
#
loop_
_entity.id
_entity.type
_entity.pdbx_description
1 polymer ?
#
loop_
_entity_poly.entity_id
_entity_poly.type
_entity_poly.pdbx_seq_one_letter_code
_entity_poly.pdbx_strand_id
1 'polypeptide(L)'
;MCSDLFHPFRTAPRVMRIAVGLVSLIGAVCAVSLLYGGLAPSLHDDYIGFMRVGATLCSLPPCLIAVGAGSARYGAFERVRRDPRNELRHNLAWLTLMGLLTGACSGVVFALTEFVLLGRPFEPGSLSLTAMLTVQTVMMCVAVSLLVLLLANCGLPFSRTLPVLIAILLLANWMLLPLTGEVTRYVYYFWYPISPYWSDVLVGQVAPFVGWCLLLVVANVVAFGHMDRLEA
;
A
#
# COMPACT_ATOMS: atom_id res chain seq x y z
N MET A 1 5.19 -18.19 15.71
CA MET A 1 5.70 -17.11 14.83
C MET A 1 4.68 -16.67 13.79
N CYS A 2 4.42 -17.37 12.67
CA CYS A 2 3.37 -16.91 11.72
C CYS A 2 1.96 -16.89 12.33
N SER A 3 1.61 -17.88 13.16
CA SER A 3 0.32 -17.94 13.86
C SER A 3 0.00 -16.67 14.67
N ASP A 4 1.01 -16.09 15.31
CA ASP A 4 0.86 -14.95 16.21
C ASP A 4 0.65 -13.64 15.44
N LEU A 5 1.19 -13.56 14.22
CA LEU A 5 1.02 -12.41 13.33
C LEU A 5 -0.44 -12.24 12.87
N PHE A 6 -1.16 -13.35 12.67
CA PHE A 6 -2.57 -13.33 12.25
C PHE A 6 -3.55 -13.27 13.42
N HIS A 7 -3.08 -13.45 14.66
CA HIS A 7 -3.92 -13.36 15.86
C HIS A 7 -4.75 -12.06 15.91
N PRO A 8 -4.17 -10.85 15.77
CA PRO A 8 -4.95 -9.60 15.81
C PRO A 8 -6.03 -9.55 14.72
N PHE A 9 -5.72 -10.02 13.51
CA PHE A 9 -6.69 -10.09 12.41
C PHE A 9 -7.84 -11.08 12.68
N ARG A 10 -7.55 -12.24 13.31
CA ARG A 10 -8.58 -13.23 13.68
C ARG A 10 -9.53 -12.70 14.76
N THR A 11 -9.00 -11.90 15.68
CA THR A 11 -9.77 -11.24 16.74
C THR A 11 -10.50 -9.98 16.27
N ALA A 12 -10.21 -9.49 15.06
CA ALA A 12 -10.87 -8.32 14.51
C ALA A 12 -12.40 -8.53 14.36
N PRO A 13 -13.19 -7.44 14.48
CA PRO A 13 -14.63 -7.49 14.28
C PRO A 13 -14.98 -8.17 12.96
N ARG A 14 -16.01 -9.02 12.94
CA ARG A 14 -16.45 -9.74 11.73
C ARG A 14 -16.71 -8.78 10.57
N VAL A 15 -17.32 -7.63 10.86
CA VAL A 15 -17.60 -6.56 9.89
C VAL A 15 -16.33 -6.08 9.18
N MET A 16 -15.23 -5.93 9.91
CA MET A 16 -13.97 -5.43 9.35
C MET A 16 -13.30 -6.47 8.43
N ARG A 17 -13.37 -7.74 8.80
CA ARG A 17 -12.88 -8.85 7.95
C ARG A 17 -13.69 -8.98 6.65
N ILE A 18 -15.02 -8.86 6.76
CA ILE A 18 -15.91 -8.84 5.59
C ILE A 18 -15.60 -7.64 4.71
N ALA A 19 -15.39 -6.45 5.29
CA ALA A 19 -15.04 -5.24 4.55
C ALA A 19 -13.71 -5.39 3.77
N VAL A 20 -12.67 -5.99 4.37
CA VAL A 20 -11.42 -6.30 3.64
C VAL A 20 -11.70 -7.17 2.42
N GLY A 21 -12.49 -8.24 2.57
CA GLY A 21 -12.84 -9.13 1.46
C GLY A 21 -13.62 -8.43 0.36
N LEU A 22 -14.66 -7.65 0.72
CA LEU A 22 -15.47 -6.91 -0.23
C LEU A 22 -14.68 -5.83 -0.97
N VAL A 23 -13.88 -5.03 -0.26
CA VAL A 23 -13.08 -3.97 -0.89
C VAL A 23 -12.00 -4.57 -1.79
N SER A 24 -11.41 -5.70 -1.42
CA SER A 24 -10.46 -6.42 -2.29
C SER A 24 -11.13 -6.92 -3.57
N LEU A 25 -12.33 -7.50 -3.44
CA LEU A 25 -13.10 -7.98 -4.59
C LEU A 25 -13.51 -6.83 -5.52
N ILE A 26 -14.06 -5.75 -4.96
CA ILE A 26 -14.46 -4.56 -5.73
C ILE A 26 -13.23 -3.93 -6.39
N GLY A 27 -12.10 -3.85 -5.67
CA GLY A 27 -10.83 -3.37 -6.20
C GLY A 27 -10.37 -4.19 -7.41
N ALA A 28 -10.41 -5.53 -7.32
CA ALA A 28 -10.06 -6.41 -8.43
C ALA A 28 -11.00 -6.25 -9.64
N VAL A 29 -12.31 -6.20 -9.41
CA VAL A 29 -13.30 -5.99 -10.50
C VAL A 29 -13.09 -4.62 -11.16
N CYS A 30 -12.84 -3.58 -10.37
CA CYS A 30 -12.55 -2.24 -10.88
C CYS A 30 -11.24 -2.21 -11.68
N ALA A 31 -10.19 -2.89 -11.21
CA ALA A 31 -8.92 -3.02 -11.93
C ALA A 31 -9.10 -3.68 -13.30
N VAL A 32 -9.82 -4.81 -13.35
CA VAL A 32 -10.15 -5.49 -14.61
C VAL A 32 -10.96 -4.57 -15.52
N SER A 33 -11.94 -3.85 -14.97
CA SER A 33 -12.80 -2.94 -15.75
C SER A 33 -12.02 -1.76 -16.33
N LEU A 34 -11.05 -1.20 -15.60
CA LEU A 34 -10.19 -0.11 -16.06
C LEU A 34 -9.28 -0.57 -17.21
N LEU A 35 -8.65 -1.73 -17.06
CA LEU A 35 -7.77 -2.31 -18.08
C LEU A 35 -8.53 -2.77 -19.33
N TYR A 36 -9.76 -3.30 -19.16
CA TYR A 36 -10.58 -3.74 -20.29
C TYR A 36 -11.27 -2.57 -21.01
N GLY A 37 -11.70 -1.54 -20.26
CA GLY A 37 -12.39 -0.37 -20.79
C GLY A 37 -11.47 0.66 -21.46
N GLY A 38 -10.22 0.76 -21.01
CA GLY A 38 -9.17 1.51 -21.68
C GLY A 38 -8.43 0.62 -22.65
N LEU A 39 -8.90 0.47 -23.89
CA LEU A 39 -8.11 -0.21 -24.94
C LEU A 39 -6.90 0.66 -25.31
N ALA A 40 -5.89 0.72 -24.45
CA ALA A 40 -4.65 1.39 -24.78
C ALA A 40 -3.92 0.60 -25.89
N PRO A 41 -3.25 1.29 -26.81
CA PRO A 41 -2.62 0.63 -27.96
C PRO A 41 -1.39 -0.21 -27.56
N SER A 42 -0.84 -0.02 -26.36
CA SER A 42 0.34 -0.74 -25.89
C SER A 42 0.26 -1.14 -24.41
N LEU A 43 0.94 -2.23 -24.06
CA LEU A 43 1.12 -2.67 -22.67
C LEU A 43 1.83 -1.63 -21.80
N HIS A 44 2.67 -0.82 -22.42
CA HIS A 44 3.34 0.27 -21.74
C HIS A 44 2.35 1.35 -21.28
N ASP A 45 1.36 1.68 -22.12
CA ASP A 45 0.34 2.66 -21.80
C ASP A 45 -0.62 2.15 -20.72
N ASP A 46 -0.98 0.86 -20.75
CA ASP A 46 -1.80 0.24 -19.71
C ASP A 46 -1.07 0.16 -18.37
N TYR A 47 0.23 -0.17 -18.38
CA TYR A 47 1.08 -0.11 -17.19
C TYR A 47 1.08 1.30 -16.58
N ILE A 48 1.30 2.34 -17.41
CA ILE A 48 1.32 3.73 -16.93
C ILE A 48 -0.06 4.15 -16.42
N GLY A 49 -1.11 3.86 -17.18
CA GLY A 49 -2.49 4.20 -16.82
C GLY A 49 -2.92 3.53 -15.52
N PHE A 50 -2.60 2.25 -15.37
CA PHE A 50 -2.88 1.49 -14.16
C PHE A 50 -2.12 2.06 -12.95
N MET A 51 -0.83 2.37 -13.08
CA MET A 51 -0.07 2.94 -11.96
C MET A 51 -0.57 4.33 -11.54
N ARG A 52 -1.00 5.17 -12.49
CA ARG A 52 -1.52 6.52 -12.21
C ARG A 52 -2.87 6.51 -11.50
N VAL A 53 -3.77 5.61 -11.90
CA VAL A 53 -5.19 5.67 -11.48
C VAL A 53 -5.65 4.35 -10.85
N GLY A 54 -5.36 3.23 -11.48
CA GLY A 54 -5.80 1.90 -11.02
C GLY A 54 -5.18 1.49 -9.69
N ALA A 55 -3.89 1.68 -9.48
CA ALA A 55 -3.19 1.26 -8.27
C ALA A 55 -3.75 1.97 -7.01
N THR A 56 -4.00 3.27 -7.10
CA THR A 56 -4.51 4.07 -5.98
C THR A 56 -5.98 3.79 -5.65
N LEU A 57 -6.80 3.46 -6.65
CA LEU A 57 -8.22 3.12 -6.45
C LEU A 57 -8.44 1.66 -6.05
N CYS A 58 -7.68 0.75 -6.65
CA CYS A 58 -7.95 -0.69 -6.55
C CYS A 58 -7.08 -1.40 -5.52
N SER A 59 -5.84 -0.93 -5.31
CA SER A 59 -4.85 -1.66 -4.48
C SER A 59 -4.64 -1.01 -3.12
N LEU A 60 -4.58 0.33 -3.07
CA LEU A 60 -4.31 1.05 -1.83
C LEU A 60 -5.41 0.90 -0.75
N PRO A 61 -6.72 1.04 -1.06
CA PRO A 61 -7.76 0.92 -0.03
C PRO A 61 -7.83 -0.47 0.63
N PRO A 62 -7.81 -1.60 -0.11
CA PRO A 62 -7.78 -2.92 0.52
C PRO A 62 -6.55 -3.13 1.41
N CYS A 63 -5.37 -2.67 0.98
CA CYS A 63 -4.15 -2.74 1.80
C CYS A 63 -4.33 -2.01 3.13
N LEU A 64 -4.79 -0.76 3.09
CA LEU A 64 -4.92 0.05 4.31
C LEU A 64 -5.99 -0.51 5.24
N ILE A 65 -7.13 -0.97 4.72
CA ILE A 65 -8.16 -1.60 5.56
C ILE A 65 -7.63 -2.89 6.20
N ALA A 66 -6.86 -3.70 5.46
CA ALA A 66 -6.23 -4.91 5.99
C ALA A 66 -5.17 -4.61 7.06
N VAL A 67 -4.36 -3.56 6.86
CA VAL A 67 -3.41 -3.05 7.87
C VAL A 67 -4.15 -2.61 9.11
N GLY A 68 -5.21 -1.81 8.99
CA GLY A 68 -6.02 -1.37 10.11
C GLY A 68 -6.74 -2.49 10.85
N ALA A 69 -7.09 -3.58 10.15
CA ALA A 69 -7.80 -4.73 10.71
C ALA A 69 -6.89 -5.67 11.49
N GLY A 70 -5.65 -5.83 11.04
CA GLY A 70 -4.67 -6.73 11.67
C GLY A 70 -3.60 -6.02 12.50
N SER A 71 -3.67 -4.69 12.65
CA SER A 71 -2.79 -3.96 13.57
C SER A 71 -2.98 -4.47 15.00
N ALA A 72 -1.89 -4.84 15.67
CA ALA A 72 -1.87 -5.05 17.11
C ALA A 72 -2.14 -3.71 17.82
N ARG A 73 -3.06 -3.75 18.80
CA ARG A 73 -3.42 -2.60 19.65
C ARG A 73 -3.42 -3.07 21.09
N TYR A 74 -2.33 -2.83 21.81
CA TYR A 74 -2.28 -3.19 23.22
C TYR A 74 -3.10 -2.20 24.03
N GLY A 75 -4.12 -2.69 24.73
CA GLY A 75 -4.86 -1.91 25.71
C GLY A 75 -3.98 -1.59 26.93
N ALA A 76 -4.44 -0.65 27.77
CA ALA A 76 -3.69 -0.22 28.97
C ALA A 76 -3.22 -1.40 29.85
N PHE A 77 -4.08 -2.40 30.07
CA PHE A 77 -3.72 -3.60 30.84
C PHE A 77 -2.74 -4.56 30.15
N GLU A 78 -2.72 -4.61 28.81
CA GLU A 78 -1.80 -5.46 28.07
C GLU A 78 -0.39 -4.86 28.00
N ARG A 79 -0.28 -3.53 27.98
CA ARG A 79 1.00 -2.81 28.06
C ARG A 79 1.74 -3.03 29.38
N VAL A 80 1.01 -3.27 30.47
CA VAL A 80 1.61 -3.62 31.77
C VAL A 80 2.22 -5.03 31.77
N ARG A 81 1.74 -5.92 30.89
CA ARG A 81 2.12 -7.35 30.88
C ARG A 81 3.09 -7.72 29.76
N ARG A 82 3.27 -6.85 28.76
CA ARG A 82 4.07 -7.13 27.55
C ARG A 82 4.92 -5.92 27.20
N ASP A 83 6.12 -6.18 26.69
CA ASP A 83 6.97 -5.12 26.16
C ASP A 83 6.27 -4.38 25.01
N PRO A 84 6.09 -3.06 25.10
CA PRO A 84 5.40 -2.27 24.08
C PRO A 84 6.18 -2.26 22.74
N ARG A 85 7.51 -2.48 22.79
CA ARG A 85 8.35 -2.68 21.59
C ARG A 85 7.90 -3.86 20.71
N ASN A 86 7.23 -4.86 21.29
CA ASN A 86 6.68 -5.96 20.52
C ASN A 86 5.46 -5.54 19.70
N GLU A 87 4.68 -4.54 20.16
CA GLU A 87 3.56 -3.97 19.41
C GLU A 87 4.04 -3.35 18.09
N LEU A 88 5.06 -2.50 18.18
CA LEU A 88 5.64 -1.83 17.01
C LEU A 88 6.23 -2.84 16.02
N ARG A 89 6.96 -3.84 16.50
CA ARG A 89 7.52 -4.90 15.65
C ARG A 89 6.44 -5.70 14.93
N HIS A 90 5.36 -6.08 15.63
CA HIS A 90 4.25 -6.81 15.01
C HIS A 90 3.54 -5.94 13.96
N ASN A 91 3.32 -4.66 14.24
CA ASN A 91 2.69 -3.73 13.30
C ASN A 91 3.55 -3.49 12.05
N LEU A 92 4.87 -3.34 12.20
CA LEU A 92 5.81 -3.25 11.08
C LEU A 92 5.83 -4.54 10.24
N ALA A 93 5.84 -5.71 10.88
CA ALA A 93 5.78 -7.00 10.18
C ALA A 93 4.43 -7.22 9.47
N TRP A 94 3.32 -6.79 10.10
CA TRP A 94 1.99 -6.90 9.52
C TRP A 94 1.82 -6.00 8.29
N LEU A 95 2.22 -4.74 8.37
CA LEU A 95 2.06 -3.81 7.25
C LEU A 95 2.95 -4.19 6.06
N THR A 96 4.16 -4.70 6.31
CA THR A 96 5.04 -5.18 5.24
C THR A 96 4.46 -6.40 4.56
N LEU A 97 3.92 -7.36 5.33
CA LEU A 97 3.22 -8.51 4.77
C LEU A 97 2.00 -8.10 3.93
N MET A 98 1.14 -7.21 4.44
CA MET A 98 -0.03 -6.74 3.70
C MET A 98 0.34 -5.96 2.43
N GLY A 99 1.41 -5.15 2.49
CA GLY A 99 1.93 -4.47 1.30
C GLY A 99 2.41 -5.45 0.23
N LEU A 100 3.16 -6.48 0.62
CA LEU A 100 3.63 -7.54 -0.29
C LEU A 100 2.47 -8.33 -0.90
N LEU A 101 1.51 -8.75 -0.08
CA LEU A 101 0.33 -9.49 -0.55
C LEU A 101 -0.50 -8.66 -1.52
N THR A 102 -0.73 -7.38 -1.20
CA THR A 102 -1.49 -6.50 -2.07
C THR A 102 -0.78 -6.30 -3.40
N GLY A 103 0.53 -6.00 -3.39
CA GLY A 103 1.29 -5.83 -4.63
C GLY A 103 1.33 -7.11 -5.48
N ALA A 104 1.46 -8.28 -4.86
CA ALA A 104 1.37 -9.56 -5.56
C ALA A 104 -0.01 -9.76 -6.20
N CYS A 105 -1.10 -9.49 -5.47
CA CYS A 105 -2.46 -9.55 -6.00
C CYS A 105 -2.65 -8.59 -7.18
N SER A 106 -2.17 -7.35 -7.09
CA SER A 106 -2.26 -6.36 -8.17
C SER A 106 -1.51 -6.82 -9.42
N GLY A 107 -0.31 -7.40 -9.27
CA GLY A 107 0.43 -7.99 -10.37
C GLY A 107 -0.27 -9.16 -11.02
N VAL A 108 -0.87 -10.04 -10.21
CA VAL A 108 -1.64 -11.19 -10.73
C VAL A 108 -2.88 -10.70 -11.49
N VAL A 109 -3.63 -9.73 -10.97
CA VAL A 109 -4.79 -9.16 -11.66
C VAL A 109 -4.39 -8.50 -12.98
N PHE A 110 -3.29 -7.74 -12.98
CA PHE A 110 -2.75 -7.13 -14.19
C PHE A 110 -2.34 -8.20 -15.22
N ALA A 111 -1.55 -9.19 -14.81
CA ALA A 111 -1.11 -10.29 -15.69
C ALA A 111 -2.29 -11.09 -16.25
N LEU A 112 -3.28 -11.43 -15.42
CA LEU A 112 -4.47 -12.15 -15.87
C LEU A 112 -5.26 -11.33 -16.88
N THR A 113 -5.39 -10.03 -16.66
CA THR A 113 -6.16 -9.18 -17.57
C THR A 113 -5.43 -9.00 -18.90
N GLU A 114 -4.14 -8.71 -18.87
CA GLU A 114 -3.33 -8.44 -20.06
C GLU A 114 -3.07 -9.68 -20.92
N PHE A 115 -2.67 -10.80 -20.29
CA PHE A 115 -2.26 -11.99 -21.03
C PHE A 115 -3.41 -12.96 -21.30
N VAL A 116 -4.38 -13.07 -20.38
CA VAL A 116 -5.48 -14.04 -20.51
C VAL A 116 -6.71 -13.40 -21.15
N LEU A 117 -7.15 -12.23 -20.65
CA LEU A 117 -8.38 -11.59 -21.14
C LEU A 117 -8.15 -10.81 -22.45
N LEU A 118 -7.07 -10.01 -22.52
CA LEU A 118 -6.72 -9.22 -23.70
C LEU A 118 -5.87 -9.99 -24.73
N GLY A 119 -5.37 -11.18 -24.37
CA GLY A 119 -4.65 -12.08 -25.28
C GLY A 119 -3.29 -11.55 -25.74
N ARG A 120 -2.63 -10.68 -24.96
CA ARG A 120 -1.33 -10.11 -25.33
C ARG A 120 -0.20 -11.15 -25.28
N PRO A 121 0.84 -11.01 -26.10
CA PRO A 121 1.95 -11.97 -26.15
C PRO A 121 2.77 -11.98 -24.86
N PHE A 122 3.20 -13.19 -24.48
CA PHE A 122 3.99 -13.44 -23.28
C PHE A 122 5.49 -13.34 -23.60
N GLU A 123 6.02 -12.13 -23.55
CA GLU A 123 7.41 -11.81 -23.86
C GLU A 123 8.19 -11.45 -22.58
N PRO A 124 9.53 -11.58 -22.57
CA PRO A 124 10.35 -11.17 -21.43
C PRO A 124 10.12 -9.70 -21.02
N GLY A 125 9.87 -8.82 -21.99
CA GLY A 125 9.55 -7.41 -21.74
C GLY A 125 8.22 -7.20 -21.01
N SER A 126 7.20 -8.00 -21.33
CA SER A 126 5.88 -7.89 -20.69
C SER A 126 5.86 -8.44 -19.26
N LEU A 127 6.63 -9.50 -19.02
CA LEU A 127 6.94 -9.98 -17.65
C LEU A 127 7.68 -8.94 -16.82
N SER A 128 8.67 -8.27 -17.42
CA SER A 128 9.45 -7.21 -16.77
C SER A 128 8.56 -6.04 -16.32
N LEU A 129 7.63 -5.58 -17.17
CA LEU A 129 6.69 -4.53 -16.82
C LEU A 129 5.72 -4.94 -15.72
N THR A 130 5.23 -6.18 -15.74
CA THR A 130 4.37 -6.72 -14.68
C THR A 130 5.12 -6.77 -13.34
N ALA A 131 6.38 -7.20 -13.35
CA ALA A 131 7.24 -7.20 -12.16
C ALA A 131 7.55 -5.78 -11.66
N MET A 132 7.67 -4.80 -12.56
CA MET A 132 7.88 -3.41 -12.17
C MET A 132 6.62 -2.82 -11.51
N LEU A 133 5.44 -3.14 -12.03
CA LEU A 133 4.13 -2.79 -11.45
C LEU A 133 3.97 -3.38 -10.05
N THR A 134 4.33 -4.65 -9.84
CA THR A 134 4.25 -5.26 -8.50
C THR A 134 5.17 -4.56 -7.52
N VAL A 135 6.42 -4.28 -7.90
CA VAL A 135 7.36 -3.58 -7.02
C VAL A 135 6.86 -2.18 -6.66
N GLN A 136 6.37 -1.40 -7.64
CA GLN A 136 5.86 -0.06 -7.37
C GLN A 136 4.56 -0.06 -6.55
N THR A 137 3.67 -1.02 -6.76
CA THR A 137 2.48 -1.18 -5.90
C THR A 137 2.84 -1.56 -4.46
N VAL A 138 3.85 -2.41 -4.26
CA VAL A 138 4.41 -2.68 -2.92
C VAL A 138 4.97 -1.40 -2.29
N MET A 139 5.79 -0.64 -3.03
CA MET A 139 6.38 0.61 -2.53
C MET A 139 5.31 1.59 -2.09
N MET A 140 4.28 1.80 -2.92
CA MET A 140 3.09 2.60 -2.57
C MET A 140 2.44 2.11 -1.27
N CYS A 141 2.07 0.83 -1.20
CA CYS A 141 1.31 0.28 -0.10
C CYS A 141 2.08 0.37 1.22
N VAL A 142 3.38 0.05 1.21
CA VAL A 142 4.25 0.10 2.38
C VAL A 142 4.50 1.54 2.82
N ALA A 143 4.81 2.46 1.88
CA ALA A 143 5.09 3.85 2.20
C ALA A 143 3.89 4.53 2.89
N VAL A 144 2.68 4.34 2.35
CA VAL A 144 1.46 4.90 2.94
C VAL A 144 1.12 4.23 4.27
N SER A 145 1.30 2.91 4.38
CA SER A 145 1.03 2.20 5.63
C SER A 145 1.97 2.62 6.76
N LEU A 146 3.24 2.90 6.46
CA LEU A 146 4.20 3.44 7.44
C LEU A 146 3.81 4.85 7.91
N LEU A 147 3.28 5.69 7.01
CA LEU A 147 2.76 7.00 7.36
C LEU A 147 1.51 6.89 8.25
N VAL A 148 0.59 5.98 7.93
CA VAL A 148 -0.58 5.69 8.79
C VAL A 148 -0.13 5.24 10.18
N LEU A 149 0.86 4.35 10.26
CA LEU A 149 1.40 3.87 11.53
C LEU A 149 2.01 5.03 12.34
N LEU A 150 2.72 5.95 11.69
CA LEU A 150 3.30 7.12 12.35
C LEU A 150 2.20 8.00 12.95
N LEU A 151 1.17 8.32 12.18
CA LEU A 151 0.03 9.10 12.65
C LEU A 151 -0.70 8.41 13.80
N ALA A 152 -0.82 7.09 13.75
CA ALA A 152 -1.39 6.31 14.84
C ALA A 152 -0.52 6.36 16.11
N ASN A 153 0.79 6.25 15.95
CA ASN A 153 1.75 6.40 17.06
C ASN A 153 1.81 7.83 17.61
N CYS A 154 1.37 8.84 16.85
CA CYS A 154 1.17 10.22 17.33
C CYS A 154 -0.18 10.41 18.07
N GLY A 155 -0.94 9.34 18.34
CA GLY A 155 -2.17 9.39 19.14
C GLY A 155 -3.46 9.50 18.33
N LEU A 156 -3.40 9.45 17.00
CA LEU A 156 -4.62 9.45 16.18
C LEU A 156 -5.21 8.04 16.08
N PRO A 157 -6.51 7.83 16.39
CA PRO A 157 -7.10 6.51 16.33
C PRO A 157 -7.18 6.02 14.89
N PHE A 158 -6.66 4.81 14.61
CA PHE A 158 -6.68 4.16 13.28
C PHE A 158 -8.03 4.27 12.55
N SER A 159 -9.16 4.18 13.26
CA SER A 159 -10.50 4.28 12.67
C SER A 159 -10.81 5.65 12.06
N ARG A 160 -10.13 6.72 12.51
CA ARG A 160 -10.27 8.09 11.99
C ARG A 160 -9.13 8.46 11.05
N THR A 161 -7.90 8.00 11.30
CA THR A 161 -6.75 8.29 10.45
C THR A 161 -6.84 7.60 9.10
N LEU A 162 -7.31 6.36 9.05
CA LEU A 162 -7.32 5.56 7.83
C LEU A 162 -8.26 6.14 6.75
N PRO A 163 -9.55 6.47 7.06
CA PRO A 163 -10.45 7.06 6.07
C PRO A 163 -10.02 8.46 5.63
N VAL A 164 -9.51 9.27 6.56
CA VAL A 164 -9.04 10.63 6.27
C VAL A 164 -7.83 10.60 5.36
N LEU A 165 -6.86 9.72 5.61
CA LEU A 165 -5.68 9.62 4.76
C LEU A 165 -6.03 9.06 3.38
N ILE A 166 -6.91 8.06 3.30
CA ILE A 166 -7.45 7.57 2.02
C ILE A 166 -8.13 8.72 1.26
N ALA A 167 -9.00 9.48 1.93
CA ALA A 167 -9.71 10.61 1.32
C ALA A 167 -8.75 11.71 0.85
N ILE A 168 -7.75 12.09 1.66
CA ILE A 168 -6.75 13.09 1.28
C ILE A 168 -5.94 12.62 0.08
N LEU A 169 -5.49 11.36 0.07
CA LEU A 169 -4.69 10.83 -1.04
C LEU A 169 -5.49 10.71 -2.33
N LEU A 170 -6.76 10.31 -2.25
CA LEU A 170 -7.66 10.26 -3.41
C LEU A 170 -8.02 11.66 -3.91
N LEU A 171 -8.32 12.59 -3.01
CA LEU A 171 -8.65 13.97 -3.34
C LEU A 171 -7.44 14.68 -3.96
N ALA A 172 -6.26 14.53 -3.37
CA ALA A 172 -5.03 15.07 -3.93
C ALA A 172 -4.73 14.45 -5.31
N ASN A 173 -5.02 13.16 -5.53
CA ASN A 173 -4.79 12.52 -6.83
C ASN A 173 -5.75 13.10 -7.87
N TRP A 174 -7.02 13.29 -7.49
CA TRP A 174 -8.03 13.89 -8.34
C TRP A 174 -7.74 15.36 -8.65
N MET A 175 -7.30 16.14 -7.67
CA MET A 175 -6.93 17.56 -7.84
C MET A 175 -5.66 17.74 -8.68
N LEU A 176 -4.73 16.78 -8.60
CA LEU A 176 -3.48 16.82 -9.33
C LEU A 176 -3.59 16.15 -10.72
N LEU A 177 -4.62 15.34 -10.98
CA LEU A 177 -4.91 14.73 -12.29
C LEU A 177 -4.93 15.73 -13.46
N PRO A 178 -5.57 16.91 -13.36
CA PRO A 178 -5.57 17.92 -14.44
C PRO A 178 -4.24 18.68 -14.57
N LEU A 179 -3.39 18.66 -13.53
CA LEU A 179 -2.07 19.27 -13.55
C LEU A 179 -1.10 18.32 -14.27
N THR A 180 -1.22 18.29 -15.61
CA THR A 180 -0.29 17.57 -16.48
C THR A 180 1.14 18.07 -16.24
N GLY A 181 1.99 17.23 -15.65
CA GLY A 181 3.42 17.55 -15.46
C GLY A 181 4.08 16.96 -14.22
N GLU A 182 5.34 17.34 -14.04
CA GLU A 182 6.27 16.90 -12.99
C GLU A 182 5.76 17.07 -11.54
N VAL A 183 4.81 17.99 -11.30
CA VAL A 183 4.30 18.26 -9.95
C VAL A 183 3.56 17.05 -9.35
N THR A 184 2.76 16.36 -10.17
CA THR A 184 2.13 15.09 -9.75
C THR A 184 3.19 14.06 -9.37
N ARG A 185 4.28 13.98 -10.12
CA ARG A 185 5.40 13.05 -9.86
C ARG A 185 6.11 13.35 -8.54
N TYR A 186 6.27 14.61 -8.16
CA TYR A 186 6.91 14.95 -6.88
C TYR A 186 6.02 14.66 -5.68
N VAL A 187 4.72 14.95 -5.78
CA VAL A 187 3.77 14.64 -4.70
C VAL A 187 3.53 13.14 -4.60
N TYR A 188 3.49 12.46 -5.75
CA TYR A 188 3.22 11.03 -5.88
C TYR A 188 4.47 10.20 -6.23
N TYR A 189 5.62 10.53 -5.64
CA TYR A 189 6.92 9.99 -6.05
C TYR A 189 7.05 8.45 -6.04
N PHE A 190 6.48 7.79 -5.02
CA PHE A 190 6.48 6.32 -4.93
C PHE A 190 5.32 5.64 -5.65
N TRP A 191 4.42 6.44 -6.23
CA TRP A 191 3.18 5.99 -6.86
C TRP A 191 3.21 6.13 -8.38
N TYR A 192 3.91 7.15 -8.89
CA TYR A 192 3.95 7.47 -10.32
C TYR A 192 5.10 6.75 -11.01
N PRO A 193 4.88 6.12 -12.19
CA PRO A 193 5.97 5.49 -12.92
C PRO A 193 6.89 6.56 -13.52
N ILE A 194 8.18 6.49 -13.19
CA ILE A 194 9.20 7.43 -13.69
C ILE A 194 9.76 6.98 -15.04
N SER A 195 9.91 5.67 -15.24
CA SER A 195 10.48 5.08 -16.45
C SER A 195 10.06 3.60 -16.57
N PRO A 196 9.92 3.05 -17.79
CA PRO A 196 9.75 1.60 -18.00
C PRO A 196 11.04 0.79 -17.84
N TYR A 197 12.18 1.44 -17.56
CA TYR A 197 13.47 0.76 -17.45
C TYR A 197 13.87 0.53 -16.00
N TRP A 198 14.33 -0.70 -15.70
CA TRP A 198 14.71 -1.09 -14.34
C TRP A 198 15.85 -0.27 -13.77
N SER A 199 16.82 0.15 -14.59
CA SER A 199 17.92 1.01 -14.16
C SER A 199 17.40 2.28 -13.49
N ASP A 200 16.41 2.90 -14.11
CA ASP A 200 15.86 4.19 -13.69
C ASP A 200 14.94 4.01 -12.49
N VAL A 201 14.16 2.92 -12.43
CA VAL A 201 13.32 2.61 -11.26
C VAL A 201 14.15 2.24 -10.04
N LEU A 202 15.26 1.52 -10.22
CA LEU A 202 16.15 1.15 -9.12
C LEU A 202 16.79 2.38 -8.48
N VAL A 203 17.42 3.23 -9.29
CA VAL A 203 18.12 4.42 -8.80
C VAL A 203 17.12 5.52 -8.40
N GLY A 204 16.09 5.72 -9.21
CA GLY A 204 15.14 6.83 -9.09
C GLY A 204 13.93 6.55 -8.20
N GLN A 205 13.65 5.32 -7.78
CA GLN A 205 12.52 5.04 -6.87
C GLN A 205 12.89 4.09 -5.74
N VAL A 206 13.52 2.96 -6.03
CA VAL A 206 13.81 1.93 -5.02
C VAL A 206 14.82 2.44 -3.98
N ALA A 207 15.91 3.06 -4.41
CA ALA A 207 16.90 3.62 -3.47
C ALA A 207 16.30 4.73 -2.58
N PRO A 208 15.59 5.75 -3.10
CA PRO A 208 14.85 6.71 -2.29
C PRO A 208 13.80 6.06 -1.37
N PHE A 209 13.12 5.00 -1.82
CA PHE A 209 12.12 4.28 -1.05
C PHE A 209 12.73 3.61 0.19
N VAL A 210 13.92 3.00 0.05
CA VAL A 210 14.66 2.45 1.19
C VAL A 210 14.98 3.56 2.20
N GLY A 211 15.46 4.72 1.73
CA GLY A 211 15.70 5.89 2.59
C GLY A 211 14.43 6.37 3.31
N TRP A 212 13.31 6.44 2.60
CA TRP A 212 12.00 6.80 3.14
C TRP A 212 11.52 5.81 4.21
N CYS A 213 11.65 4.51 3.95
CA CYS A 213 11.32 3.46 4.91
C CYS A 213 12.17 3.57 6.17
N LEU A 214 13.48 3.77 6.05
CA LEU A 214 14.37 3.96 7.20
C LEU A 214 13.95 5.17 8.03
N LEU A 215 13.70 6.31 7.38
CA LEU A 215 13.25 7.54 8.04
C LEU A 215 11.94 7.32 8.79
N LEU A 216 10.92 6.76 8.14
CA LEU A 216 9.62 6.53 8.77
C LEU A 216 9.69 5.48 9.88
N VAL A 217 10.50 4.44 9.75
CA VAL A 217 10.70 3.46 10.83
C VAL A 217 11.32 4.14 12.05
N VAL A 218 12.35 4.96 11.86
CA VAL A 218 12.97 5.73 12.96
C VAL A 218 11.96 6.70 13.58
N ALA A 219 11.21 7.45 12.76
CA ALA A 219 10.18 8.36 13.25
C ALA A 219 9.10 7.62 14.06
N ASN A 220 8.68 6.43 13.61
CA ASN A 220 7.75 5.57 14.33
C ASN A 220 8.31 5.11 15.68
N VAL A 221 9.59 4.71 15.72
CA VAL A 221 10.26 4.33 16.98
C VAL A 221 10.30 5.49 17.96
N VAL A 222 10.62 6.70 17.50
CA VAL A 222 10.67 7.92 18.33
C VAL A 222 9.28 8.31 18.83
N ALA A 223 8.28 8.36 17.95
CA ALA A 223 6.91 8.70 18.31
C ALA A 223 6.33 7.70 19.32
N PHE A 224 6.55 6.41 19.08
CA PHE A 224 6.15 5.35 20.00
C PHE A 224 6.84 5.49 21.37
N GLY A 225 8.14 5.77 21.39
CA GLY A 225 8.90 5.97 22.62
C GLY A 225 8.49 7.21 23.43
N HIS A 226 7.90 8.24 22.80
CA HIS A 226 7.32 9.38 23.51
C HIS A 226 5.94 9.08 24.11
N MET A 227 5.11 8.30 23.42
CA MET A 227 3.82 7.85 23.94
C MET A 227 3.98 6.95 25.18
N ASP A 228 4.97 6.05 25.19
CA ASP A 228 5.27 5.19 26.35
C ASP A 228 5.73 6.00 27.59
N ARG A 229 6.19 7.25 27.42
CA ARG A 229 6.69 8.11 28.51
C ARG A 229 5.65 9.09 29.07
N LEU A 230 4.50 9.24 28.43
CA LEU A 230 3.44 10.17 28.85
C LEU A 230 2.58 9.62 30.02
N GLU A 231 2.95 8.48 30.60
CA GLU A 231 2.33 7.91 31.82
C GLU A 231 3.28 7.87 33.04
N ALA A 232 4.39 8.62 33.02
CA ALA A 232 5.31 8.74 34.17
C ALA A 232 5.21 10.12 34.84
#